data_AF-A0A821WR14-F1
#
_entry.id   AF-A0A821WR14-F1
#
_cell.length_a   1.000
_cell.length_b   1.000
_cell.length_c   1.000
_cell.angle_alpha   90.00
_cell.angle_beta   90.00
_cell.angle_gamma   90.00
#
_symmetry.space_group_name_H-M   'P 1'
#
loop_
_entity.id
_entity.type
_entity.pdbx_description
1 polymer ?
#
loop_
_entity_poly.entity_id
_entity_poly.type
_entity_poly.pdbx_seq_one_letter_code
_entity_poly.pdbx_strand_id
1 'polypeptide(L)'
;CNGGIQPVLGIILSKLIAVFQECNKEVQEHRVLLYVLLFVGCGILILLRTSLQGYLFACSGEALTKRLRSKLFRTILRQEIAYFDNPKNNTGALCTRLATEASAVQGVTGIRI
;
A
#
# COMPACT_ATOMS: atom_id res chain seq x y z
N CYS A 1 -5.36 1.79 1.39
CA CYS A 1 -5.79 1.31 2.72
C CYS A 1 -5.84 -0.22 2.73
N ASN A 2 -4.89 -0.87 3.38
CA ASN A 2 -4.93 -2.31 3.63
C ASN A 2 -5.73 -2.67 4.90
N GLY A 3 -6.36 -1.69 5.56
CA GLY A 3 -7.06 -1.89 6.84
C GLY A 3 -8.19 -2.91 6.83
N GLY A 4 -8.73 -3.27 5.66
CA GLY A 4 -9.70 -4.37 5.54
C GLY A 4 -9.08 -5.78 5.54
N ILE A 5 -7.78 -5.92 5.28
CA ILE A 5 -7.11 -7.23 5.24
C ILE A 5 -6.97 -7.82 6.66
N GLN A 6 -6.70 -6.98 7.66
CA GLN A 6 -6.60 -7.39 9.06
C GLN A 6 -7.89 -8.01 9.64
N PRO A 7 -9.08 -7.39 9.51
CA PRO A 7 -10.32 -8.02 9.96
C PRO A 7 -10.71 -9.23 9.10
N VAL A 8 -10.40 -9.23 7.79
CA VAL A 8 -10.65 -10.38 6.92
C VAL A 8 -9.83 -11.60 7.35
N LEU A 9 -8.55 -11.44 7.71
CA LEU A 9 -7.73 -12.51 8.27
C LEU A 9 -8.33 -13.08 9.57
N GLY A 10 -8.81 -12.22 10.45
CA GLY A 10 -9.45 -12.64 11.71
C GLY A 10 -10.73 -13.45 11.48
N ILE A 11 -11.60 -13.02 10.56
CA ILE A 11 -12.83 -13.75 10.23
C ILE A 11 -12.50 -15.14 9.66
N ILE A 12 -11.50 -15.21 8.80
CA ILE A 12 -11.13 -16.47 8.17
C ILE A 12 -10.53 -17.45 9.19
N LEU A 13 -9.65 -16.97 10.08
CA LEU A 13 -9.10 -17.80 11.15
C LEU A 13 -10.19 -18.32 12.10
N SER A 14 -11.16 -17.48 12.48
CA SER A 14 -12.32 -17.89 13.29
C SER A 14 -13.16 -18.96 12.59
N LYS A 15 -13.37 -18.83 11.27
CA LYS A 15 -14.11 -19.84 10.48
C LYS A 15 -13.37 -21.17 10.41
N LEU A 16 -12.05 -21.15 10.29
CA LEU A 16 -11.22 -22.36 10.30
C LEU A 16 -11.34 -23.09 11.64
N ILE A 17 -11.20 -22.36 12.76
CA ILE A 17 -11.30 -22.94 14.11
C ILE A 17 -12.70 -23.53 14.37
N ALA A 18 -13.76 -22.87 13.92
CA ALA A 18 -15.13 -23.35 14.09
C ALA A 18 -15.37 -24.69 13.37
N VAL A 19 -14.82 -24.87 12.17
CA VAL A 19 -14.93 -26.12 11.39
C VAL A 19 -14.14 -27.27 12.04
N PHE A 20 -13.02 -26.97 12.71
CA PHE A 20 -12.25 -27.97 13.45
C PHE A 20 -12.96 -28.48 14.71
N GLN A 21 -13.97 -27.77 15.24
CA GLN A 21 -14.70 -28.14 16.45
C GLN A 21 -15.96 -28.98 16.20
N GLU A 22 -16.33 -29.25 14.95
CA GLU A 22 -17.49 -30.10 14.65
C GLU A 22 -17.21 -31.57 15.02
N CYS A 23 -18.12 -32.19 15.78
CA CYS A 23 -17.92 -33.50 16.41
C CYS A 23 -18.40 -34.69 15.55
N ASN A 24 -18.97 -34.43 14.36
CA ASN A 24 -19.64 -35.43 13.53
C ASN A 24 -18.78 -35.86 12.31
N LYS A 25 -17.98 -36.91 12.48
CA LYS A 25 -16.86 -37.29 11.58
C LYS A 25 -17.23 -37.52 10.11
N GLU A 26 -18.38 -38.13 9.80
CA GLU A 26 -18.70 -38.50 8.40
C GLU A 26 -19.18 -37.33 7.54
N VAL A 27 -19.90 -36.37 8.14
CA VAL A 27 -20.33 -35.13 7.45
C VAL A 27 -19.22 -34.08 7.45
N GLN A 28 -18.30 -34.18 8.41
CA GLN A 28 -17.19 -33.25 8.60
C GLN A 28 -16.20 -33.31 7.44
N GLU A 29 -15.79 -34.48 6.95
CA GLU A 29 -14.78 -34.57 5.89
C GLU A 29 -15.19 -33.87 4.59
N HIS A 30 -16.43 -34.07 4.15
CA HIS A 30 -16.91 -33.48 2.91
C HIS A 30 -17.08 -31.95 3.01
N ARG A 31 -17.48 -31.44 4.18
CA ARG A 31 -17.62 -30.00 4.41
C ARG A 31 -16.28 -29.31 4.63
N VAL A 32 -15.35 -29.95 5.34
CA VAL A 32 -13.98 -29.46 5.53
C VAL A 32 -13.30 -29.26 4.18
N LEU A 33 -13.39 -30.23 3.26
CA LEU A 33 -12.76 -30.11 1.94
C LEU A 33 -13.29 -28.90 1.15
N LEU A 34 -14.60 -28.66 1.16
CA LEU A 34 -15.20 -27.48 0.52
C LEU A 34 -14.76 -26.17 1.17
N TYR A 35 -14.74 -26.09 2.50
CA TYR A 35 -14.30 -24.88 3.21
C TYR A 35 -12.81 -24.60 3.02
N VAL A 36 -11.97 -25.64 3.01
CA VAL A 36 -10.52 -25.51 2.72
C VAL A 36 -10.30 -25.03 1.30
N LEU A 37 -11.02 -25.56 0.32
CA LEU A 37 -10.91 -25.12 -1.08
C LEU A 37 -11.32 -23.65 -1.25
N LEU A 38 -12.42 -23.22 -0.61
CA LEU A 38 -12.83 -21.81 -0.58
C LEU A 38 -11.79 -20.93 0.12
N PHE A 39 -11.19 -21.40 1.22
CA PHE A 39 -10.16 -20.66 1.94
C PHE A 39 -8.90 -20.44 1.08
N VAL A 40 -8.42 -21.49 0.42
CA VAL A 40 -7.27 -21.41 -0.49
C VAL A 40 -7.58 -20.47 -1.65
N GLY A 41 -8.77 -20.55 -2.26
CA GLY A 41 -9.21 -19.64 -3.32
C GLY A 41 -9.23 -18.17 -2.87
N CYS A 42 -9.79 -17.88 -1.69
CA CYS A 42 -9.75 -16.54 -1.11
C CYS A 42 -8.31 -16.07 -0.84
N GLY A 43 -7.43 -16.95 -0.35
CA GLY A 43 -6.02 -16.64 -0.12
C GLY A 43 -5.30 -16.20 -1.40
N ILE A 44 -5.50 -16.93 -2.51
CA ILE A 44 -4.93 -16.60 -3.81
C ILE A 44 -5.42 -15.22 -4.29
N LEU A 45 -6.72 -14.93 -4.17
CA LEU A 45 -7.27 -13.63 -4.57
C LEU A 45 -6.68 -12.47 -3.76
N ILE A 46 -6.48 -12.67 -2.45
CA ILE A 46 -5.86 -11.67 -1.58
C ILE A 46 -4.40 -11.42 -2.00
N LEU A 47 -3.65 -12.49 -2.29
CA LEU A 47 -2.26 -12.38 -2.76
C LEU A 47 -2.16 -11.65 -4.10
N LEU A 48 -3.03 -11.97 -5.06
CA LEU A 48 -3.07 -11.29 -6.35
C LEU A 48 -3.41 -9.80 -6.19
N ARG A 49 -4.43 -9.48 -5.38
CA ARG A 49 -4.87 -8.11 -5.14
C ARG A 49 -3.78 -7.27 -4.46
N THR A 50 -3.13 -7.82 -3.43
CA THR A 50 -2.06 -7.12 -2.72
C THR A 50 -0.83 -6.92 -3.59
N SER A 51 -0.47 -7.91 -4.40
CA SER A 51 0.63 -7.81 -5.37
C SER A 51 0.35 -6.74 -6.43
N LEU A 52 -0.86 -6.74 -7.02
CA LEU A 52 -1.26 -5.74 -8.02
C LEU A 52 -1.29 -4.33 -7.42
N GLN A 53 -1.84 -4.19 -6.20
CA GLN A 53 -1.85 -2.91 -5.49
C GLN A 53 -0.41 -2.42 -5.24
N GLY A 54 0.49 -3.30 -4.81
CA GLY A 54 1.92 -2.97 -4.65
C GLY A 54 2.56 -2.49 -5.94
N TYR A 55 2.27 -3.17 -7.06
CA TYR A 55 2.76 -2.79 -8.38
C TYR A 55 2.24 -1.42 -8.84
N LEU A 56 0.94 -1.15 -8.65
CA LEU A 56 0.34 0.15 -8.97
C LEU A 56 0.93 1.28 -8.13
N PHE A 57 1.22 1.04 -6.85
CA PHE A 57 1.90 2.01 -6.00
C PHE A 57 3.35 2.24 -6.43
N ALA A 58 4.08 1.19 -6.80
CA ALA A 58 5.44 1.31 -7.31
C ALA A 58 5.48 2.16 -8.60
N CYS A 59 4.63 1.83 -9.57
CA CYS A 59 4.52 2.56 -10.84
C CYS A 59 4.09 4.03 -10.61
N SER A 60 3.15 4.26 -9.69
CA SER A 60 2.73 5.62 -9.32
C SER A 60 3.86 6.40 -8.62
N GLY A 61 4.65 5.73 -7.79
CA GLY A 61 5.84 6.29 -7.15
C GLY A 61 6.91 6.70 -8.16
N GLU A 62 7.16 5.87 -9.18
CA GLU A 62 8.08 6.20 -10.27
C GLU A 62 7.59 7.39 -11.10
N ALA A 63 6.31 7.43 -11.45
CA ALA A 63 5.71 8.53 -12.20
C ALA A 63 5.80 9.85 -11.42
N LEU A 64 5.51 9.82 -10.12
CA LEU A 64 5.65 10.97 -9.23
C LEU A 64 7.11 11.43 -9.15
N THR A 65 8.05 10.50 -8.95
CA THR A 65 9.48 10.78 -8.89
C THR A 65 9.99 11.41 -10.19
N LYS A 66 9.57 10.91 -11.35
CA LYS A 66 9.95 11.45 -12.66
C LYS A 66 9.43 12.88 -12.86
N ARG A 67 8.18 13.16 -12.45
CA ARG A 67 7.59 14.51 -12.49
C ARG A 67 8.30 15.47 -11.55
N LEU A 68 8.60 15.03 -10.33
CA LEU A 68 9.37 15.81 -9.36
C LEU A 68 10.75 16.16 -9.92
N ARG A 69 11.48 15.17 -10.46
CA ARG A 69 12.83 15.38 -11.02
C ARG A 69 12.84 16.39 -12.16
N SER A 70 11.84 16.34 -13.05
CA SER A 70 11.70 17.31 -14.15
C SER A 70 11.36 18.72 -13.65
N LYS A 71 10.42 18.85 -12.70
CA LYS A 71 10.08 20.15 -12.09
C LYS A 71 11.28 20.74 -11.35
N LEU A 72 12.00 19.93 -10.58
CA LEU A 72 13.20 20.35 -9.86
C LEU A 72 14.24 20.88 -10.82
N PHE A 73 14.61 20.11 -11.85
CA PHE A 73 15.61 20.55 -12.82
C PHE A 73 15.27 21.91 -13.46
N ARG A 74 13.98 22.12 -13.80
CA ARG A 74 13.52 23.38 -14.36
C ARG A 74 13.54 24.54 -13.35
N THR A 75 13.23 24.29 -12.09
CA THR A 75 13.33 25.29 -11.03
C THR A 75 14.79 25.66 -10.76
N ILE A 76 15.70 24.68 -10.73
CA ILE A 76 17.15 24.89 -10.54
C ILE A 76 17.70 25.82 -11.61
N LEU A 77 17.35 25.58 -12.87
CA LEU A 77 17.81 26.40 -14.00
C LEU A 77 17.24 27.83 -14.00
N ARG A 78 16.19 28.11 -13.23
CA ARG A 78 15.55 29.44 -13.14
C ARG A 78 15.90 30.22 -11.87
N GLN A 79 16.60 29.61 -10.92
CA GLN A 79 16.92 30.20 -9.63
C GLN A 79 18.32 30.86 -9.70
N GLU A 80 18.47 32.09 -9.20
CA GLU A 80 19.77 32.78 -9.16
C GLU A 80 20.75 32.12 -8.16
N ILE A 81 22.06 32.19 -8.46
CA ILE A 81 23.15 31.60 -7.64
C ILE A 81 23.13 32.09 -6.18
N ALA A 82 22.72 33.33 -5.93
CA ALA A 82 22.60 33.89 -4.57
C ALA A 82 21.50 33.22 -3.71
N TYR A 83 20.52 32.56 -4.32
CA TYR A 83 19.50 31.78 -3.59
C TYR A 83 20.06 30.47 -3.02
N PHE A 84 21.09 29.91 -3.67
CA PHE A 84 21.76 28.67 -3.26
C PHE A 84 22.77 28.86 -2.12
N ASP A 85 23.19 30.10 -1.87
CA ASP A 85 24.18 30.43 -0.83
C ASP A 85 23.59 30.38 0.58
N ASN A 86 22.26 30.30 0.70
CA ASN A 86 21.57 30.20 1.97
C ASN A 86 21.38 28.71 2.36
N PRO A 87 21.96 28.21 3.46
CA PRO A 87 21.98 26.79 3.81
C PRO A 87 20.58 26.17 4.05
N LYS A 88 19.55 27.01 4.23
CA LYS A 88 18.14 26.60 4.35
C LYS A 88 17.41 26.39 3.01
N ASN A 89 17.96 26.89 1.90
CA ASN A 89 17.33 26.89 0.56
C ASN A 89 18.05 25.99 -0.44
N ASN A 90 18.94 25.12 0.05
CA ASN A 90 19.60 24.16 -0.81
C ASN A 90 18.54 23.31 -1.54
N THR A 91 18.77 23.04 -2.82
CA THR A 91 17.83 22.39 -3.74
C THR A 91 17.27 21.08 -3.24
N GLY A 92 18.09 20.33 -2.50
CA GLY A 92 17.67 19.10 -1.84
C GLY A 92 16.61 19.32 -0.77
N ALA A 93 16.74 20.38 0.05
CA ALA A 93 15.79 20.69 1.11
C ALA A 93 14.41 21.11 0.58
N LEU A 94 14.37 21.89 -0.52
CA LEU A 94 13.12 22.26 -1.20
C LEU A 94 12.44 21.07 -1.88
N CYS A 95 13.22 20.21 -2.56
CA CYS A 95 12.73 18.95 -3.12
C CYS A 95 12.09 18.08 -2.04
N THR A 96 12.82 17.86 -0.94
CA THR A 96 12.36 17.04 0.16
C THR A 96 11.13 17.65 0.82
N ARG A 97 11.06 18.98 0.99
CA ARG A 97 9.87 19.66 1.52
C ARG A 97 8.67 19.55 0.60
N LEU A 98 8.82 19.76 -0.71
CA LEU A 98 7.71 19.57 -1.66
C LEU A 98 7.25 18.12 -1.73
N ALA A 99 8.18 17.16 -1.74
CA ALA A 99 7.83 15.74 -1.72
C ALA A 99 7.12 15.35 -0.42
N THR A 100 7.59 15.90 0.71
CA THR A 100 6.97 15.70 2.03
C THR A 100 5.59 16.34 2.10
N GLU A 101 5.40 17.55 1.57
CA GLU A 101 4.09 18.23 1.54
C GLU A 101 3.13 17.58 0.54
N ALA A 102 3.60 17.14 -0.63
CA ALA A 102 2.79 16.37 -1.57
C ALA A 102 2.35 15.03 -0.97
N SER A 103 3.27 14.33 -0.30
CA SER A 103 2.96 13.10 0.43
C SER A 103 2.06 13.36 1.64
N ALA A 104 2.22 14.49 2.34
CA ALA A 104 1.38 14.88 3.46
C ALA A 104 -0.04 15.23 3.00
N VAL A 105 -0.20 15.98 1.91
CA VAL A 105 -1.51 16.27 1.31
C VAL A 105 -2.18 14.98 0.83
N GLN A 106 -1.42 14.05 0.24
CA GLN A 106 -1.92 12.73 -0.14
C GLN A 106 -2.32 11.87 1.07
N GLY A 107 -1.65 12.02 2.21
CA GLY A 107 -2.05 11.40 3.48
C GLY A 107 -3.29 12.04 4.12
N VAL A 108 -3.39 13.37 4.06
CA VAL A 108 -4.49 14.16 4.64
C VAL A 108 -5.79 14.04 3.83
N THR A 109 -5.70 13.80 2.52
CA THR A 109 -6.88 13.71 1.62
C THR A 109 -7.52 12.32 1.50
N GLY A 110 -7.03 11.28 2.15
CA GLY A 110 -7.78 10.01 2.09
C GLY A 110 -7.23 8.75 2.73
N ILE A 111 -6.08 8.76 3.42
CA ILE A 111 -5.59 7.56 4.11
C ILE A 111 -4.96 7.97 5.43
N ARG A 112 -5.81 8.30 6.40
CA ARG A 112 -5.45 8.13 7.81
C ARG A 112 -5.67 6.65 8.11
N ILE A 113 -4.55 5.94 8.32
CA ILE A 113 -4.49 4.65 9.02
C ILE A 113 -5.21 4.74 10.37
#